data_AF-A0A1F5TI42-F1
#
_entry.id   AF-A0A1F5TI42-F1
#
_cell.length_a   1.000
_cell.length_b   1.000
_cell.length_c   1.000
_cell.angle_alpha   90.00
_cell.angle_beta   90.00
_cell.angle_gamma   90.00
#
_symmetry.space_group_name_H-M   'P 1'
#
loop_
_entity.id
_entity.type
_entity.pdbx_description
1 polymer ?
#
loop_
_entity_poly.entity_id
_entity_poly.type
_entity_poly.pdbx_seq_one_letter_code
_entity_poly.pdbx_strand_id
1 'polypeptide(L)'
;MNYKKLVLGIIIIALAVWVLLGLFRFGSIIAFLWIFEIIVNELTLSAGLNKYLAMIIAFVPALAILWSVPLMFSLNKKKRNLGMIMGGACYLLYSVLMFALESNRYFDPATGTPTKCYASGLTSYDEVPCNTEFHPQTGNPVIKDQGQIKSIIMAKHAAEAQLQPVSRVAPSSDMRFFTPDGKPLYWYYQHPNGEIEIFDTPGKHPQLNVELNPITAEIAAAIVYPGEHPLSTMIKVAIPPKTDSQKEDPNNPLVKLRDHLQNVQGQLR
;
A
#
# COMPACT_ATOMS: atom_id res chain seq x y z
N MET A 1 62.81 -41.88 15.60
CA MET A 1 61.66 -41.10 15.09
C MET A 1 61.52 -41.37 13.60
N ASN A 2 60.33 -41.74 13.12
CA ASN A 2 60.16 -42.27 11.76
C ASN A 2 60.10 -41.11 10.75
N TYR A 3 61.16 -40.89 9.97
CA TYR A 3 61.32 -39.77 9.03
C TYR A 3 60.09 -39.55 8.13
N LYS A 4 59.44 -40.62 7.69
CA LYS A 4 58.20 -40.58 6.87
C LYS A 4 57.04 -39.84 7.56
N LYS A 5 56.88 -40.00 8.89
CA LYS A 5 55.83 -39.31 9.66
C LYS A 5 56.10 -37.81 9.81
N LEU A 6 57.38 -37.42 9.94
CA LEU A 6 57.79 -36.03 10.03
C LEU A 6 57.56 -35.29 8.70
N VAL A 7 57.97 -35.89 7.58
CA VAL A 7 57.75 -35.32 6.24
C VAL A 7 56.25 -35.15 5.95
N LEU A 8 55.44 -36.16 6.25
CA LEU A 8 53.98 -36.07 6.09
C LEU A 8 53.40 -34.92 6.94
N GLY A 9 53.86 -34.75 8.17
CA GLY A 9 53.45 -33.64 9.04
C GLY A 9 53.77 -32.27 8.44
N ILE A 10 54.97 -32.08 7.90
CA ILE A 10 55.37 -30.82 7.24
C ILE A 10 54.49 -30.54 6.01
N ILE A 11 54.20 -31.56 5.20
CA ILE A 11 53.35 -31.41 4.01
C ILE A 11 51.93 -30.98 4.40
N ILE A 12 51.35 -31.60 5.44
CA ILE A 12 50.00 -31.23 5.93
C ILE A 12 49.98 -29.78 6.44
N ILE A 13 51.00 -29.38 7.19
CA ILE A 13 51.11 -28.00 7.71
C ILE A 13 51.27 -27.01 6.54
N ALA A 14 52.14 -27.31 5.57
CA ALA A 14 52.34 -26.46 4.40
C ALA A 14 51.05 -26.31 3.57
N LEU A 15 50.30 -27.40 3.38
CA LEU A 15 49.01 -27.39 2.70
C LEU A 15 47.97 -26.58 3.48
N ALA A 16 47.90 -26.74 4.81
CA ALA A 16 47.01 -25.96 5.66
C ALA A 16 47.32 -24.46 5.59
N VAL A 17 48.60 -24.08 5.64
CA VAL A 17 49.03 -22.68 5.50
C VAL A 17 48.70 -22.14 4.10
N TRP A 18 48.88 -22.93 3.04
CA TRP A 18 48.53 -22.53 1.68
C TRP A 18 47.02 -22.30 1.51
N VAL A 19 46.18 -23.20 2.04
CA VAL A 19 44.72 -23.02 2.06
C VAL A 19 44.33 -21.78 2.85
N LEU A 20 44.97 -21.53 4.00
CA LEU A 20 44.68 -20.37 4.84
C LEU A 20 45.08 -19.04 4.16
N LEU A 21 46.22 -19.02 3.46
CA LEU A 21 46.63 -17.89 2.62
C LEU A 21 45.67 -17.67 1.43
N GLY A 22 45.20 -18.76 0.81
CA GLY A 22 44.18 -18.72 -0.24
C GLY A 22 42.87 -18.13 0.27
N LEU A 23 42.38 -18.60 1.42
CA LEU A 23 41.20 -18.03 2.10
C LEU A 23 41.40 -16.57 2.47
N PHE A 24 42.60 -16.16 2.87
CA PHE A 24 42.87 -14.75 3.19
C PHE A 24 42.90 -13.87 1.92
N ARG A 25 43.43 -14.39 0.81
CA ARG A 25 43.54 -13.69 -0.48
C ARG A 25 42.19 -13.60 -1.21
N PHE A 26 41.43 -14.70 -1.22
CA PHE A 26 40.19 -14.86 -1.99
C PHE A 26 38.93 -14.83 -1.12
N GLY A 27 39.07 -14.83 0.20
CA GLY A 27 37.93 -14.82 1.13
C GLY A 27 37.03 -13.61 0.97
N SER A 28 37.56 -12.47 0.53
CA SER A 28 36.73 -11.30 0.20
C SER A 28 35.81 -11.56 -0.99
N ILE A 29 36.25 -12.33 -1.99
CA ILE A 29 35.42 -12.69 -3.16
C ILE A 29 34.37 -13.72 -2.75
N ILE A 30 34.74 -14.73 -1.95
CA ILE A 30 33.79 -15.72 -1.45
C ILE A 30 32.73 -15.05 -0.58
N ALA A 31 33.15 -14.18 0.35
CA ALA A 31 32.24 -13.40 1.18
C ALA A 31 31.32 -12.50 0.34
N PHE A 32 31.86 -11.87 -0.71
CA PHE A 32 31.07 -11.08 -1.66
C PHE A 32 29.98 -11.91 -2.33
N LEU A 33 30.32 -13.06 -2.92
CA LEU A 33 29.34 -13.89 -3.63
C LEU A 33 28.23 -14.37 -2.70
N TRP A 34 28.60 -14.76 -1.47
CA TRP A 34 27.63 -15.23 -0.47
C TRP A 34 26.72 -14.11 0.04
N ILE A 35 27.29 -12.95 0.43
CA ILE A 35 26.53 -11.80 0.92
C ILE A 35 25.65 -11.21 -0.18
N PHE A 36 26.15 -11.15 -1.42
CA PHE A 36 25.40 -10.63 -2.56
C PHE A 36 24.11 -11.43 -2.79
N GLU A 37 24.20 -12.77 -2.78
CA GLU A 37 23.03 -13.63 -2.96
C GLU A 37 22.02 -13.46 -1.81
N ILE A 38 22.49 -13.34 -0.57
CA ILE A 38 21.63 -13.06 0.59
C ILE A 38 20.89 -11.74 0.41
N ILE A 39 21.60 -10.65 0.07
CA ILE A 39 20.97 -9.33 -0.11
C ILE A 39 19.98 -9.34 -1.28
N VAL A 40 20.31 -9.99 -2.40
CA VAL A 40 19.41 -10.07 -3.56
C VAL A 40 18.14 -10.84 -3.23
N ASN A 41 18.27 -11.97 -2.55
CA ASN A 41 17.11 -12.78 -2.15
C ASN A 41 16.25 -12.02 -1.15
N GLU A 42 16.84 -11.34 -0.17
CA GLU A 42 16.14 -10.52 0.80
C GLU A 42 15.41 -9.34 0.13
N LEU A 43 16.06 -8.63 -0.81
CA LEU A 43 15.40 -7.55 -1.56
C LEU A 43 14.28 -8.06 -2.46
N THR A 44 14.44 -9.24 -3.06
CA THR A 44 13.42 -9.82 -3.95
C THR A 44 12.22 -10.30 -3.14
N LEU A 45 12.46 -11.05 -2.06
CA LEU A 45 11.41 -11.60 -1.20
C LEU A 45 10.75 -10.50 -0.39
N SER A 46 11.53 -9.71 0.35
CA SER A 46 10.99 -8.76 1.32
C SER A 46 10.48 -7.49 0.63
N ALA A 47 11.20 -6.94 -0.34
CA ALA A 47 10.76 -5.68 -0.97
C ALA A 47 9.88 -5.90 -2.22
N GLY A 48 9.64 -7.14 -2.64
CA GLY A 48 8.91 -7.45 -3.87
C GLY A 48 9.59 -6.88 -5.12
N LEU A 49 10.90 -6.58 -5.04
CA LEU A 49 11.63 -6.00 -6.15
C LEU A 49 11.80 -7.03 -7.26
N ASN A 50 11.82 -6.54 -8.51
CA ASN A 50 12.27 -7.36 -9.62
C ASN A 50 13.71 -7.85 -9.34
N LYS A 51 13.97 -9.15 -9.56
CA LYS A 51 15.28 -9.78 -9.31
C LYS A 51 16.46 -9.00 -9.91
N TYR A 52 16.33 -8.47 -11.12
CA TYR A 52 17.39 -7.70 -11.77
C TYR A 52 17.61 -6.34 -11.12
N LEU A 53 16.54 -5.67 -10.68
CA LEU A 53 16.63 -4.42 -9.93
C LEU A 53 17.28 -4.66 -8.55
N ALA A 54 16.90 -5.73 -7.87
CA ALA A 54 17.52 -6.15 -6.61
C ALA A 54 19.02 -6.42 -6.77
N MET A 55 19.44 -7.06 -7.87
CA MET A 55 20.87 -7.26 -8.20
C MET A 55 21.63 -5.95 -8.33
N ILE A 56 21.07 -4.94 -9.02
CA ILE A 56 21.72 -3.63 -9.18
C ILE A 56 21.87 -2.91 -7.83
N ILE A 57 20.82 -2.91 -7.01
CA ILE A 57 20.84 -2.26 -5.69
C ILE A 57 21.82 -2.98 -4.74
N ALA A 58 21.82 -4.32 -4.73
CA ALA A 58 22.71 -5.14 -3.90
C ALA A 58 24.19 -5.00 -4.28
N PHE A 59 24.48 -4.64 -5.54
CA PHE A 59 25.86 -4.53 -6.03
C PHE A 59 26.65 -3.42 -5.33
N VAL A 60 26.01 -2.29 -5.01
CA VAL A 60 26.64 -1.13 -4.35
C VAL A 60 27.18 -1.48 -2.95
N PRO A 61 26.37 -1.99 -2.00
CA PRO A 61 26.88 -2.38 -0.68
C PRO A 61 27.85 -3.58 -0.78
N ALA A 62 27.63 -4.51 -1.72
CA ALA A 62 28.53 -5.65 -1.90
C ALA A 62 29.93 -5.21 -2.34
N LEU A 63 30.04 -4.24 -3.27
CA LEU A 63 31.33 -3.63 -3.64
C LEU A 63 32.01 -2.93 -2.46
N ALA A 64 31.24 -2.21 -1.65
CA ALA A 64 31.77 -1.52 -0.48
C ALA A 64 32.35 -2.50 0.55
N ILE A 65 31.69 -3.65 0.76
CA ILE A 65 32.19 -4.75 1.59
C ILE A 65 33.46 -5.35 0.98
N LEU A 66 33.49 -5.58 -0.33
CA LEU A 66 34.65 -6.14 -1.04
C LEU A 66 35.90 -5.26 -0.87
N TRP A 67 35.72 -3.94 -0.77
CA TRP A 67 36.80 -2.99 -0.48
C TRP A 67 37.14 -2.89 1.01
N SER A 68 36.14 -2.99 1.90
CA SER A 68 36.31 -2.82 3.35
C SER A 68 37.02 -4.00 4.01
N VAL A 69 36.70 -5.23 3.63
CA VAL A 69 37.23 -6.44 4.28
C VAL A 69 38.75 -6.53 4.20
N PRO A 70 39.42 -6.37 3.03
CA PRO A 70 40.88 -6.38 2.96
C PRO A 70 41.54 -5.27 3.80
N LEU A 71 40.88 -4.11 3.91
CA LEU A 71 41.36 -3.00 4.74
C LEU A 71 41.29 -3.35 6.23
N MET A 72 40.22 -4.01 6.70
CA MET A 72 40.10 -4.45 8.09
C MET A 72 41.22 -5.42 8.51
N PHE A 73 41.69 -6.25 7.57
CA PHE A 73 42.75 -7.23 7.83
C PHE A 73 44.17 -6.72 7.50
N SER A 74 44.33 -5.46 7.13
CA SER A 74 45.65 -4.88 6.83
C SER A 74 46.51 -4.73 8.10
N LEU A 75 47.82 -5.04 7.99
CA LEU A 75 48.81 -4.88 9.07
C LEU A 75 49.04 -3.41 9.48
N ASN A 76 48.79 -2.47 8.57
CA ASN A 76 48.90 -1.04 8.87
C ASN A 76 47.70 -0.55 9.70
N LYS A 77 47.97 -0.06 10.93
CA LYS A 77 46.96 0.48 11.86
C LYS A 77 46.02 1.52 11.21
N LYS A 78 46.54 2.41 10.35
CA LYS A 78 45.73 3.43 9.68
C LYS A 78 44.75 2.81 8.69
N LYS A 79 45.20 1.85 7.88
CA LYS A 79 44.36 1.12 6.92
C LYS A 79 43.29 0.29 7.62
N ARG A 80 43.65 -0.35 8.74
CA ARG A 80 42.71 -1.11 9.57
C ARG A 80 41.60 -0.24 10.13
N ASN A 81 41.94 0.91 10.72
CA ASN A 81 40.95 1.83 11.24
C ASN A 81 40.04 2.36 10.13
N LEU A 82 40.59 2.68 8.96
CA LEU A 82 39.80 3.08 7.78
C LEU A 82 38.84 1.97 7.34
N GLY A 83 39.31 0.72 7.30
CA GLY A 83 38.47 -0.44 6.99
C GLY A 83 37.32 -0.61 7.97
N MET A 84 37.58 -0.50 9.27
CA MET A 84 36.55 -0.58 10.31
C MET A 84 35.51 0.53 10.21
N ILE A 85 35.94 1.78 10.02
CA ILE A 85 35.03 2.93 9.86
C ILE A 85 34.16 2.74 8.61
N MET A 86 34.78 2.39 7.48
CA MET A 86 34.06 2.23 6.21
C MET A 86 33.06 1.07 6.27
N GLY A 87 33.45 -0.07 6.84
CA GLY A 87 32.56 -1.23 6.98
C GLY A 87 31.41 -0.95 7.94
N GLY A 88 31.68 -0.30 9.08
CA GLY A 88 30.66 0.12 10.03
C GLY A 88 29.66 1.11 9.41
N ALA A 89 30.15 2.10 8.67
CA ALA A 89 29.30 3.07 7.97
C ALA A 89 28.43 2.39 6.90
N CYS A 90 28.98 1.46 6.12
CA CYS A 90 28.20 0.71 5.12
C CYS A 90 27.11 -0.15 5.77
N TYR A 91 27.43 -0.83 6.88
CA TYR A 91 26.45 -1.63 7.62
C TYR A 91 25.31 -0.77 8.19
N LEU A 92 25.63 0.39 8.77
CA LEU A 92 24.62 1.34 9.27
C LEU A 92 23.75 1.86 8.13
N LEU A 93 24.35 2.27 7.02
CA LEU A 93 23.63 2.74 5.83
C LEU A 93 22.68 1.65 5.30
N TYR A 94 23.15 0.41 5.21
CA TYR A 94 22.32 -0.73 4.79
C TYR A 94 21.15 -0.98 5.74
N SER A 95 21.40 -0.92 7.05
CA SER A 95 20.34 -1.10 8.07
C SER A 95 19.27 -0.01 7.97
N VAL A 96 19.67 1.25 7.81
CA VAL A 96 18.75 2.38 7.60
C VAL A 96 17.98 2.24 6.29
N LEU A 97 18.65 1.83 5.21
CA LEU A 97 18.00 1.58 3.93
C LEU A 97 16.95 0.49 4.04
N MET A 98 17.26 -0.64 4.66
CA MET A 98 16.32 -1.75 4.85
C MET A 98 15.12 -1.32 5.71
N PHE A 99 15.37 -0.58 6.81
CA PHE A 99 14.29 -0.02 7.62
C PHE A 99 13.39 0.93 6.81
N ALA A 100 13.96 1.80 5.96
CA ALA A 100 13.21 2.71 5.12
C ALA A 100 12.40 1.99 4.02
N LEU A 101 12.93 0.89 3.48
CA LEU A 101 12.21 0.05 2.52
C LEU A 101 11.06 -0.74 3.14
N GLU A 102 11.15 -1.04 4.44
CA GLU A 102 10.14 -1.82 5.17
C GLU A 102 9.05 -0.94 5.79
N SER A 103 9.38 0.26 6.27
CA SER A 103 8.42 1.17 6.93
C SER A 103 7.24 1.59 6.06
N ASN A 104 7.43 1.62 4.75
CA ASN A 104 6.43 1.99 3.75
C ASN A 104 5.68 0.79 3.14
N ARG A 105 5.80 -0.42 3.70
CA ARG A 105 5.07 -1.58 3.20
C ARG A 105 3.67 -1.65 3.79
N TYR A 106 2.70 -1.87 2.91
CA TYR A 106 1.29 -2.07 3.24
C TYR A 106 0.88 -3.56 3.21
N PHE A 107 1.65 -4.39 2.51
CA PHE A 107 1.39 -5.80 2.33
C PHE A 107 2.69 -6.59 2.50
N ASP A 108 2.58 -7.77 3.11
CA ASP A 108 3.63 -8.76 3.13
C ASP A 108 3.68 -9.45 1.76
N PRO A 109 4.81 -9.36 1.04
CA PRO A 109 4.95 -9.97 -0.29
C PRO A 109 4.96 -11.51 -0.27
N ALA A 110 5.32 -12.14 0.85
CA ALA A 110 5.36 -13.60 0.95
C ALA A 110 3.96 -14.19 1.13
N THR A 111 3.15 -13.56 1.98
CA THR A 111 1.82 -14.07 2.35
C THR A 111 0.67 -13.36 1.64
N GLY A 112 0.91 -12.17 1.09
CA GLY A 112 -0.12 -11.27 0.55
C GLY A 112 -0.98 -10.61 1.64
N THR A 113 -0.68 -10.84 2.93
CA THR A 113 -1.47 -10.30 4.02
C THR A 113 -1.17 -8.81 4.24
N PRO A 114 -2.17 -7.99 4.57
CA PRO A 114 -1.95 -6.58 4.88
C PRO A 114 -1.16 -6.44 6.20
N THR A 115 -0.06 -5.69 6.17
CA THR A 115 0.68 -5.31 7.38
C THR A 115 0.03 -4.12 8.08
N LYS A 116 -0.71 -3.29 7.32
CA LYS A 116 -1.48 -2.14 7.81
C LYS A 116 -2.94 -2.31 7.41
N CYS A 117 -3.84 -2.20 8.37
CA CYS A 117 -5.28 -2.27 8.14
C CYS A 117 -5.92 -0.90 8.41
N TYR A 118 -7.07 -0.67 7.80
CA TYR A 118 -7.76 0.61 7.85
C TYR A 118 -9.18 0.44 8.34
N ALA A 119 -9.70 1.43 9.05
CA ALA A 119 -11.12 1.52 9.36
C ALA A 119 -11.63 2.93 9.14
N SER A 120 -12.93 3.06 8.88
CA SER A 120 -13.56 4.36 8.68
C SER A 120 -13.65 5.10 10.02
N GLY A 121 -12.89 6.18 10.16
CA GLY A 121 -12.96 7.15 11.24
C GLY A 121 -14.04 8.21 10.99
N LEU A 122 -14.10 9.23 11.85
CA LEU A 122 -15.11 10.30 11.73
C LEU A 122 -14.88 11.20 10.50
N THR A 123 -13.62 11.41 10.13
CA THR A 123 -13.23 12.36 9.08
C THR A 123 -12.45 11.70 7.95
N SER A 124 -11.69 10.65 8.25
CA SER A 124 -10.81 9.92 7.32
C SER A 124 -10.75 8.43 7.65
N TYR A 125 -9.99 7.67 6.86
CA TYR A 125 -9.60 6.31 7.22
C TYR A 125 -8.40 6.35 8.18
N ASP A 126 -8.54 5.68 9.31
CA ASP A 126 -7.51 5.61 10.33
C ASP A 126 -6.77 4.26 10.24
N GLU A 127 -5.45 4.31 10.44
CA GLU A 127 -4.61 3.12 10.49
C GLU A 127 -4.83 2.40 11.82
N VAL A 128 -5.24 1.14 11.74
CA VAL A 128 -5.54 0.31 12.91
C VAL A 128 -4.78 -1.01 12.88
N PRO A 129 -4.44 -1.58 14.04
CA PRO A 129 -3.85 -2.91 14.12
C PRO A 129 -4.74 -3.97 13.44
N CYS A 130 -4.17 -4.79 12.56
CA CYS A 130 -4.93 -5.80 11.79
C CYS A 130 -5.59 -6.90 12.63
N ASN A 131 -5.18 -7.06 13.89
CA ASN A 131 -5.83 -7.94 14.86
C ASN A 131 -7.16 -7.38 15.41
N THR A 132 -7.48 -6.11 15.10
CA THR A 132 -8.72 -5.46 15.52
C THR A 132 -9.83 -5.77 14.51
N GLU A 133 -11.05 -6.04 14.98
CA GLU A 133 -12.22 -6.27 14.12
C GLU A 133 -13.03 -4.99 13.87
N PHE A 134 -13.08 -4.09 14.86
CA PHE A 134 -13.85 -2.84 14.81
C PHE A 134 -13.01 -1.66 15.29
N HIS A 135 -13.19 -0.51 14.65
CA HIS A 135 -12.53 0.74 15.06
C HIS A 135 -12.95 1.13 16.49
N PRO A 136 -12.02 1.45 17.40
CA PRO A 136 -12.33 1.65 18.82
C PRO A 136 -13.25 2.84 19.10
N GLN A 137 -13.27 3.85 18.21
CA GLN A 137 -14.09 5.06 18.41
C GLN A 137 -15.41 5.03 17.65
N THR A 138 -15.42 4.47 16.44
CA THR A 138 -16.58 4.54 15.52
C THR A 138 -17.36 3.23 15.47
N GLY A 139 -16.78 2.11 15.90
CA GLY A 139 -17.39 0.79 15.77
C GLY A 139 -17.44 0.27 14.33
N ASN A 140 -16.82 0.98 13.37
CA ASN A 140 -16.80 0.55 11.97
C ASN A 140 -15.90 -0.67 11.77
N PRO A 141 -16.27 -1.63 10.91
CA PRO A 141 -15.47 -2.82 10.67
C PRO A 141 -14.13 -2.48 10.04
N VAL A 142 -13.08 -3.22 10.42
CA VAL A 142 -11.75 -3.08 9.86
C VAL A 142 -11.69 -3.70 8.46
N ILE A 143 -11.25 -2.92 7.49
CA ILE A 143 -11.06 -3.32 6.10
C ILE A 143 -9.75 -4.09 6.00
N LYS A 144 -9.85 -5.37 5.63
CA LYS A 144 -8.71 -6.29 5.43
C LYS A 144 -8.51 -6.69 3.96
N ASP A 145 -9.45 -6.31 3.09
CA ASP A 145 -9.39 -6.62 1.67
C ASP A 145 -8.29 -5.80 0.96
N GLN A 146 -7.44 -6.50 0.20
CA GLN A 146 -6.29 -5.89 -0.48
C GLN A 146 -6.70 -4.84 -1.51
N GLY A 147 -7.79 -5.08 -2.25
CA GLY A 147 -8.29 -4.15 -3.27
C GLY A 147 -8.76 -2.84 -2.65
N GLN A 148 -9.53 -2.92 -1.57
CA GLN A 148 -10.02 -1.75 -0.85
C GLN A 148 -8.89 -0.98 -0.18
N ILE A 149 -7.97 -1.65 0.53
CA ILE A 149 -6.81 -1.00 1.16
C ILE A 149 -6.00 -0.21 0.14
N LYS A 150 -5.74 -0.79 -1.04
CA LYS A 150 -5.03 -0.10 -2.13
C LYS A 150 -5.74 1.18 -2.58
N SER A 151 -7.07 1.14 -2.71
CA SER A 151 -7.85 2.35 -3.08
C SER A 151 -7.80 3.43 -2.00
N ILE A 152 -7.87 3.06 -0.72
CA ILE A 152 -7.79 4.00 0.41
C ILE A 152 -6.42 4.66 0.47
N ILE A 153 -5.34 3.88 0.31
CA ILE A 153 -3.96 4.40 0.30
C ILE A 153 -3.77 5.36 -0.87
N MET A 154 -4.26 5.01 -2.07
CA MET A 154 -4.20 5.90 -3.24
C MET A 154 -4.97 7.20 -2.99
N ALA A 155 -6.16 7.13 -2.40
CA ALA A 155 -6.95 8.30 -2.04
C ALA A 155 -6.25 9.16 -0.96
N LYS A 156 -5.63 8.54 0.05
CA LYS A 156 -4.86 9.21 1.10
C LYS A 156 -3.62 9.91 0.52
N HIS A 157 -2.83 9.24 -0.32
CA HIS A 157 -1.69 9.87 -1.00
C HIS A 157 -2.14 10.98 -1.95
N ALA A 158 -3.28 10.83 -2.64
CA ALA A 158 -3.82 11.89 -3.48
C ALA A 158 -4.22 13.12 -2.64
N ALA A 159 -4.87 12.90 -1.49
CA ALA A 159 -5.23 13.95 -0.55
C ALA A 159 -4.01 14.63 0.10
N GLU A 160 -3.02 13.85 0.56
CA GLU A 160 -1.79 14.33 1.21
C GLU A 160 -0.85 15.04 0.25
N ALA A 161 -0.71 14.53 -0.97
CA ALA A 161 0.12 15.14 -2.01
C ALA A 161 -0.47 16.46 -2.53
N GLN A 162 -1.59 16.94 -1.96
CA GLN A 162 -2.34 18.09 -2.46
C GLN A 162 -2.49 17.97 -3.98
N LEU A 163 -2.78 16.76 -4.48
CA LEU A 163 -3.00 16.54 -5.90
C LEU A 163 -4.37 17.12 -6.24
N GLN A 164 -4.31 18.44 -6.42
CA GLN A 164 -5.33 19.42 -6.71
C GLN A 164 -6.39 19.55 -5.59
N PRO A 165 -6.54 20.76 -4.99
CA PRO A 165 -7.74 21.02 -4.20
C PRO A 165 -8.93 20.72 -5.09
N VAL A 166 -9.92 19.99 -4.56
CA VAL A 166 -11.18 19.70 -5.23
C VAL A 166 -11.70 20.98 -5.88
N SER A 167 -11.57 21.06 -7.20
CA SER A 167 -11.78 22.30 -7.93
C SER A 167 -13.14 22.22 -8.59
N ARG A 168 -13.94 23.26 -8.39
CA ARG A 168 -15.21 23.39 -9.09
C ARG A 168 -14.91 23.60 -10.57
N VAL A 169 -15.49 22.76 -11.41
CA VAL A 169 -15.38 22.86 -12.87
C VAL A 169 -16.65 23.47 -13.42
N ALA A 170 -16.52 24.47 -14.30
CA ALA A 170 -17.65 25.02 -15.01
C ALA A 170 -18.12 24.03 -16.09
N PRO A 171 -19.42 23.70 -16.16
CA PRO A 171 -19.94 22.80 -17.18
C PRO A 171 -19.75 23.40 -18.58
N SER A 172 -19.34 22.56 -19.53
CA SER A 172 -19.19 22.91 -20.94
C SER A 172 -19.77 21.81 -21.82
N SER A 173 -20.28 22.16 -23.01
CA SER A 173 -20.96 21.22 -23.91
C SER A 173 -20.03 20.22 -24.59
N ASP A 174 -18.72 20.49 -24.61
CA ASP A 174 -17.66 19.63 -25.12
C ASP A 174 -17.06 18.70 -24.05
N MET A 175 -17.55 18.78 -22.82
CA MET A 175 -17.03 18.02 -21.69
C MET A 175 -17.35 16.54 -21.82
N ARG A 176 -16.32 15.70 -21.65
CA ARG A 176 -16.47 14.24 -21.65
C ARG A 176 -16.66 13.74 -20.23
N PHE A 177 -17.85 13.25 -19.88
CA PHE A 177 -18.15 12.81 -18.51
C PHE A 177 -17.67 11.40 -18.15
N PHE A 178 -17.41 10.54 -19.14
CA PHE A 178 -17.06 9.14 -18.93
C PHE A 178 -15.84 8.71 -19.75
N THR A 179 -15.03 7.80 -19.19
CA THR A 179 -14.01 7.07 -19.94
C THR A 179 -14.65 6.14 -20.97
N PRO A 180 -13.90 5.62 -21.96
CA PRO A 180 -14.41 4.59 -22.88
C PRO A 180 -14.99 3.36 -22.17
N ASP A 181 -14.49 3.03 -20.97
CA ASP A 181 -14.95 1.90 -20.15
C ASP A 181 -16.18 2.24 -19.28
N GLY A 182 -16.75 3.45 -19.43
CA GLY A 182 -17.92 3.89 -18.67
C GLY A 182 -17.65 4.38 -17.25
N LYS A 183 -16.39 4.61 -16.87
CA LYS A 183 -16.06 5.15 -15.54
C LYS A 183 -16.26 6.67 -15.52
N PRO A 184 -16.81 7.24 -14.44
CA PRO A 184 -17.00 8.69 -14.31
C PRO A 184 -15.66 9.41 -14.27
N LEU A 185 -15.56 10.52 -14.99
CA LEU A 185 -14.42 11.44 -14.98
C LEU A 185 -14.60 12.62 -14.02
N TYR A 186 -15.84 12.85 -13.57
CA TYR A 186 -16.20 13.97 -12.70
C TYR A 186 -17.11 13.49 -11.56
N TRP A 187 -17.15 14.30 -10.52
CA TRP A 187 -18.00 14.12 -9.36
C TRP A 187 -18.94 15.32 -9.24
N TYR A 188 -20.06 15.13 -8.57
CA TYR A 188 -21.04 16.19 -8.40
C TYR A 188 -21.61 16.24 -6.99
N TYR A 189 -22.06 17.44 -6.65
CA TYR A 189 -22.92 17.69 -5.50
C TYR A 189 -24.21 18.35 -5.99
N GLN A 190 -25.35 17.83 -5.55
CA GLN A 190 -26.65 18.40 -5.87
C GLN A 190 -27.17 19.16 -4.64
N HIS A 191 -27.37 20.47 -4.81
CA HIS A 191 -27.95 21.32 -3.79
C HIS A 191 -29.45 21.04 -3.62
N PRO A 192 -30.06 21.35 -2.46
CA PRO A 192 -31.49 21.18 -2.23
C PRO A 192 -32.39 21.96 -3.20
N ASN A 193 -31.88 23.05 -3.80
CA ASN A 193 -32.57 23.85 -4.82
C ASN A 193 -32.54 23.21 -6.22
N GLY A 194 -31.82 22.08 -6.40
CA GLY A 194 -31.64 21.40 -7.68
C GLY A 194 -30.42 21.84 -8.48
N GLU A 195 -29.63 22.82 -8.00
CA GLU A 195 -28.36 23.21 -8.64
C GLU A 195 -27.32 22.09 -8.51
N ILE A 196 -26.56 21.87 -9.57
CA ILE A 196 -25.53 20.84 -9.63
C ILE A 196 -24.16 21.52 -9.72
N GLU A 197 -23.28 21.21 -8.78
CA GLU A 197 -21.87 21.58 -8.83
C GLU A 197 -21.03 20.38 -9.27
N ILE A 198 -20.08 20.61 -10.17
CA ILE A 198 -19.21 19.58 -10.74
C ILE A 198 -17.78 19.79 -10.25
N PHE A 199 -17.11 18.69 -9.95
CA PHE A 199 -15.75 18.64 -9.43
C PHE A 199 -14.89 17.68 -10.25
N ASP A 200 -13.63 18.04 -10.42
CA ASP A 200 -12.63 17.28 -11.19
C ASP A 200 -12.08 16.05 -10.47
N THR A 201 -12.29 15.96 -9.17
CA THR A 201 -11.69 14.94 -8.29
C THR A 201 -12.71 14.36 -7.31
N PRO A 202 -12.57 13.08 -6.93
CA PRO A 202 -13.38 12.48 -5.88
C PRO A 202 -12.99 13.08 -4.53
N GLY A 203 -13.94 13.12 -3.59
CA GLY A 203 -13.64 13.51 -2.22
C GLY A 203 -14.84 14.14 -1.54
N LYS A 204 -14.55 15.16 -0.71
CA LYS A 204 -15.58 15.93 0.00
C LYS A 204 -15.67 17.33 -0.57
N HIS A 205 -16.88 17.86 -0.60
CA HIS A 205 -17.14 19.24 -0.96
C HIS A 205 -16.35 20.19 -0.04
N PRO A 206 -15.57 21.15 -0.58
CA PRO A 206 -14.62 21.94 0.21
C PRO A 206 -15.29 22.80 1.31
N GLN A 207 -16.50 23.30 1.04
CA GLN A 207 -17.26 24.12 2.01
C GLN A 207 -18.19 23.31 2.92
N LEU A 208 -18.85 22.27 2.39
CA LEU A 208 -19.91 21.54 3.09
C LEU A 208 -19.39 20.29 3.80
N ASN A 209 -18.18 19.82 3.46
CA ASN A 209 -17.56 18.60 3.98
C ASN A 209 -18.43 17.33 3.78
N VAL A 210 -19.28 17.32 2.75
CA VAL A 210 -20.12 16.18 2.35
C VAL A 210 -19.43 15.43 1.22
N GLU A 211 -19.53 14.09 1.20
CA GLU A 211 -18.99 13.27 0.12
C GLU A 211 -19.65 13.61 -1.23
N LEU A 212 -18.82 13.69 -2.27
CA LEU A 212 -19.27 13.94 -3.64
C LEU A 212 -19.69 12.64 -4.30
N ASN A 213 -20.76 12.69 -5.10
CA ASN A 213 -21.24 11.53 -5.83
C ASN A 213 -20.55 11.43 -7.20
N PRO A 214 -20.23 10.24 -7.71
CA PRO A 214 -19.75 10.08 -9.08
C PRO A 214 -20.83 10.54 -10.07
N ILE A 215 -20.44 11.25 -11.14
CA ILE A 215 -21.39 11.70 -12.15
C ILE A 215 -22.08 10.51 -12.84
N THR A 216 -23.41 10.55 -12.94
CA THR A 216 -24.20 9.52 -13.61
C THR A 216 -24.64 10.00 -14.99
N ALA A 217 -25.08 9.07 -15.85
CA ALA A 217 -25.49 9.40 -17.22
C ALA A 217 -26.67 10.39 -17.23
N GLU A 218 -27.56 10.28 -16.24
CA GLU A 218 -28.72 11.16 -16.08
C GLU A 218 -28.29 12.58 -15.71
N ILE A 219 -27.35 12.71 -14.77
CA ILE A 219 -26.80 14.00 -14.35
C ILE A 219 -26.00 14.64 -15.48
N ALA A 220 -25.18 13.87 -16.19
CA ALA A 220 -24.45 14.33 -17.37
C ALA A 220 -25.42 14.84 -18.46
N ALA A 221 -26.50 14.12 -18.75
CA ALA A 221 -27.52 14.55 -19.70
C ALA A 221 -28.20 15.86 -19.27
N ALA A 222 -28.52 16.01 -17.98
CA ALA A 222 -29.11 17.24 -17.44
C ALA A 222 -28.17 18.45 -17.55
N ILE A 223 -26.86 18.23 -17.41
CA ILE A 223 -25.84 19.29 -17.56
C ILE A 223 -25.71 19.72 -19.03
N VAL A 224 -25.71 18.79 -19.98
CA VAL A 224 -25.55 19.08 -21.41
C VAL A 224 -26.81 19.68 -22.03
N TYR A 225 -28.00 19.26 -21.57
CA TYR A 225 -29.30 19.65 -22.12
C TYR A 225 -30.24 20.24 -21.05
N PRO A 226 -29.94 21.45 -20.52
CA PRO A 226 -30.67 22.03 -19.38
C PRO A 226 -32.15 22.36 -19.65
N GLY A 227 -32.63 22.27 -20.90
CA GLY A 227 -34.01 22.60 -21.29
C GLY A 227 -34.93 21.41 -21.61
N GLU A 228 -34.40 20.21 -21.84
CA GLU A 228 -35.19 19.07 -22.33
C GLU A 228 -35.56 18.06 -21.23
N HIS A 229 -34.85 18.09 -20.10
CA HIS A 229 -35.03 17.16 -18.99
C HIS A 229 -35.06 17.89 -17.64
N PRO A 230 -36.21 18.44 -17.21
CA PRO A 230 -36.31 19.02 -15.88
C PRO A 230 -36.08 17.92 -14.85
N LEU A 231 -35.05 18.06 -14.00
CA LEU A 231 -34.76 17.13 -12.89
C LEU A 231 -35.99 16.89 -11.99
N SER A 232 -36.88 17.88 -11.90
CA SER A 232 -38.16 17.79 -11.19
C SER A 232 -39.11 16.71 -11.73
N THR A 233 -38.95 16.31 -12.99
CA THR A 233 -39.75 15.24 -13.62
C THR A 233 -39.24 13.85 -13.25
N MET A 234 -37.93 13.71 -13.00
CA MET A 234 -37.30 12.40 -12.72
C MET A 234 -37.41 11.98 -11.25
N ILE A 235 -37.50 12.92 -10.31
CA ILE A 235 -37.70 12.59 -8.88
C ILE A 235 -39.07 11.94 -8.62
N LYS A 236 -40.06 12.12 -9.52
CA LYS A 236 -41.39 11.49 -9.39
C LYS A 236 -41.45 10.00 -9.76
N VAL A 237 -40.37 9.40 -10.29
CA VAL A 237 -40.41 8.02 -10.82
C VAL A 237 -39.80 6.97 -9.88
N ALA A 238 -39.19 7.38 -8.74
CA ALA A 238 -38.54 6.44 -7.82
C ALA A 238 -39.36 6.02 -6.59
N ILE A 239 -40.69 6.08 -6.65
CA ILE A 239 -41.52 5.20 -5.81
C ILE A 239 -42.00 4.10 -6.75
N PRO A 240 -41.36 2.92 -6.77
CA PRO A 240 -41.91 1.81 -7.53
C PRO A 240 -43.36 1.60 -7.10
N PRO A 241 -44.32 1.47 -8.03
CA PRO A 241 -45.67 1.09 -7.65
C PRO A 241 -45.56 -0.16 -6.78
N LYS A 242 -46.18 -0.11 -5.60
CA LYS A 242 -46.18 -1.19 -4.63
C LYS A 242 -46.63 -2.46 -5.36
N THR A 243 -45.67 -3.33 -5.68
CA THR A 243 -45.96 -4.59 -6.35
C THR A 243 -46.70 -5.46 -5.33
N ASP A 244 -48.03 -5.48 -5.40
CA ASP A 244 -48.94 -6.24 -4.53
C ASP A 244 -48.84 -7.77 -4.75
N SER A 245 -47.66 -8.30 -5.06
CA SER A 245 -47.51 -9.72 -5.46
C SER A 245 -46.14 -10.32 -5.13
N GLN A 246 -45.53 -9.93 -4.00
CA GLN A 246 -44.59 -10.82 -3.33
C GLN A 246 -45.24 -11.32 -2.04
N LYS A 247 -45.58 -12.60 -2.04
CA LYS A 247 -45.98 -13.33 -0.83
C LYS A 247 -44.75 -13.34 0.09
N GLU A 248 -44.66 -12.36 1.00
CA GLU A 248 -43.57 -12.23 1.97
C GLU A 248 -43.43 -13.55 2.74
N ASP A 249 -42.21 -14.12 2.72
CA ASP A 249 -41.89 -15.32 3.50
C ASP A 249 -42.05 -15.00 4.99
N PRO A 250 -42.97 -15.67 5.72
CA PRO A 250 -43.22 -15.39 7.13
C PRO A 250 -42.02 -15.69 8.03
N ASN A 251 -40.98 -16.35 7.51
CA ASN A 251 -39.72 -16.58 8.23
C ASN A 251 -38.63 -15.55 7.95
N ASN A 252 -38.87 -14.52 7.13
CA ASN A 252 -37.87 -13.49 6.89
C ASN A 252 -37.61 -12.67 8.18
N PRO A 253 -36.36 -12.63 8.69
CA PRO A 253 -36.02 -11.94 9.93
C PRO A 253 -36.32 -10.43 9.88
N LEU A 254 -36.33 -9.82 8.70
CA LEU A 254 -36.67 -8.41 8.53
C LEU A 254 -38.16 -8.12 8.74
N VAL A 255 -39.04 -9.07 8.42
CA VAL A 255 -40.48 -8.95 8.67
C VAL A 255 -40.75 -9.04 10.18
N LYS A 256 -40.13 -10.01 10.86
CA LYS A 256 -40.21 -10.12 12.33
C LYS A 256 -39.69 -8.88 13.05
N LEU A 257 -38.60 -8.28 12.56
CA LEU A 257 -38.06 -7.05 13.13
C LEU A 257 -39.01 -5.86 12.92
N ARG A 258 -39.59 -5.73 11.73
CA ARG A 258 -40.60 -4.69 11.42
C ARG A 258 -41.82 -4.81 12.34
N ASP A 259 -42.36 -6.01 12.49
CA ASP A 259 -43.54 -6.28 13.33
C ASP A 259 -43.25 -5.99 14.81
N HIS A 260 -42.04 -6.34 15.28
CA HIS A 260 -41.63 -6.05 16.65
C HIS A 260 -41.55 -4.53 16.89
N LEU A 261 -40.98 -3.77 15.96
CA LEU A 261 -40.88 -2.30 16.07
C LEU A 261 -42.25 -1.62 16.06
N GLN A 262 -43.19 -2.10 15.23
CA GLN A 262 -44.56 -1.58 15.21
C GLN A 262 -45.31 -1.86 16.51
N ASN A 263 -45.11 -3.05 17.10
CA ASN A 263 -45.73 -3.40 18.38
C ASN A 263 -45.20 -2.53 19.53
N VAL A 264 -43.88 -2.25 19.55
CA VAL A 264 -43.27 -1.37 20.55
C VAL A 264 -43.76 0.08 20.41
N GLN A 265 -43.93 0.59 19.18
CA GLN A 265 -44.50 1.93 18.96
C GLN A 265 -45.96 2.03 19.41
N GLY A 266 -46.74 0.95 19.33
CA GLY A 266 -48.12 0.90 19.82
C GLY A 266 -48.23 0.95 21.34
N GLN A 267 -47.23 0.46 22.08
CA GLN A 267 -47.20 0.51 23.56
C GLN A 267 -46.76 1.87 24.12
N LEU A 268 -46.16 2.72 23.28
CA LEU A 268 -45.68 4.05 23.66
C LEU A 268 -46.73 5.16 23.42
N ARG A 269 -47.95 4.80 22.99
CA ARG A 269 -49.11 5.69 22.86
C ARG A 269 -50.17 5.31 23.88
#